data_AF-A0AAD5ZQU0-F1
#
_entry.id   AF-A0AAD5ZQU0-F1
#
_cell.length_a   1.000
_cell.length_b   1.000
_cell.length_c   1.000
_cell.angle_alpha   90.00
_cell.angle_beta   90.00
_cell.angle_gamma   90.00
#
_symmetry.space_group_name_H-M   'P 1'
#
loop_
_entity.id
_entity.type
_entity.pdbx_description
1 polymer ?
#
loop_
_entity_poly.entity_id
_entity_poly.type
_entity_poly.pdbx_seq_one_letter_code
_entity_poly.pdbx_strand_id
1 'polypeptide(L)'
;MWFVFLSSGSALLQTFTEEQMKRYEAFRRSGFTKSKLKKVVAKIVENQKVSEEINIVVSALAKMFVGDLVETARVVMTEWQHTGPIRPCHIKEAYRRLKLEGKTFKRTVPPLFR
;
A
#
# COMPACT_ATOMS: atom_id res chain seq x y z
N MET A 1 -17.40 2.52 -4.81
CA MET A 1 -16.81 3.38 -3.75
C MET A 1 -15.61 4.21 -4.26
N TRP A 2 -15.66 4.76 -5.48
CA TRP A 2 -14.66 5.71 -6.02
C TRP A 2 -15.30 7.00 -6.56
N PHE A 3 -16.63 7.11 -6.46
CA PHE A 3 -17.40 8.20 -7.08
C PHE A 3 -17.73 9.35 -6.13
N VAL A 4 -17.52 9.20 -4.81
CA VAL A 4 -17.89 10.23 -3.82
C VAL A 4 -16.76 11.24 -3.54
N PHE A 5 -15.52 10.99 -4.00
CA PHE A 5 -14.39 11.88 -3.72
C PHE A 5 -14.21 13.04 -4.72
N LEU A 6 -15.05 13.14 -5.75
CA LEU A 6 -14.85 14.06 -6.87
C LEU A 6 -15.42 15.48 -6.67
N SER A 7 -16.30 15.70 -5.69
CA SER A 7 -16.92 17.03 -5.51
C SER A 7 -16.12 17.99 -4.62
N SER A 8 -15.26 17.47 -3.72
CA SER A 8 -14.45 18.31 -2.80
C SER A 8 -12.95 18.31 -3.14
N GLY A 9 -12.48 17.43 -4.03
CA GLY A 9 -11.06 17.25 -4.35
C GLY A 9 -10.50 18.21 -5.41
N SER A 10 -11.35 18.88 -6.20
CA SER A 10 -10.90 19.74 -7.30
C SER A 10 -10.14 20.98 -6.84
N ALA A 11 -10.55 21.59 -5.73
CA ALA A 11 -9.91 22.79 -5.20
C ALA A 11 -8.48 22.53 -4.68
N LEU A 12 -8.24 21.39 -4.02
CA LEU A 12 -6.92 21.02 -3.51
C LEU A 12 -5.96 20.58 -4.63
N LEU A 13 -6.47 19.91 -5.67
CA LEU A 13 -5.66 19.51 -6.81
C LEU A 13 -5.18 20.73 -7.63
N GLN A 14 -5.93 21.84 -7.61
CA GLN A 14 -5.54 23.09 -8.28
C GLN A 14 -4.39 23.82 -7.57
N THR A 15 -4.17 23.56 -6.28
CA THR A 15 -3.08 24.18 -5.50
C THR A 15 -1.78 23.37 -5.54
N PHE A 16 -1.76 22.22 -6.20
CA PHE A 16 -0.57 21.36 -6.24
C PHE A 16 0.52 21.95 -7.13
N THR A 17 1.77 21.81 -6.70
CA THR A 17 2.91 22.03 -7.59
C THR A 17 2.97 20.94 -8.66
N GLU A 18 3.66 21.20 -9.77
CA GLU A 18 3.80 20.23 -10.86
C GLU A 18 4.36 18.88 -10.38
N GLU A 19 5.32 18.91 -9.45
CA GLU A 19 5.86 17.68 -8.87
C GLU A 19 4.87 16.93 -7.99
N GLN A 20 4.05 17.66 -7.20
CA GLN A 20 3.00 17.06 -6.37
C GLN A 20 1.93 16.41 -7.24
N MET A 21 1.53 17.08 -8.33
CA MET A 21 0.59 16.54 -9.29
C MET A 21 1.14 15.28 -9.97
N LYS A 22 2.40 15.30 -10.41
CA LYS A 22 3.07 14.12 -11.00
C LYS A 22 3.08 12.93 -10.03
N ARG A 23 3.38 13.16 -8.75
CA ARG A 23 3.34 12.10 -7.71
C ARG A 23 1.92 11.58 -7.48
N TYR A 24 0.94 12.48 -7.40
CA TYR A 24 -0.47 12.11 -7.23
C TYR A 24 -0.99 11.27 -8.40
N GLU A 25 -0.70 11.67 -9.64
CA GLU A 25 -1.08 10.91 -10.82
C GLU A 25 -0.46 9.51 -10.87
N ALA A 26 0.83 9.42 -10.51
CA ALA A 26 1.52 8.13 -10.40
C ALA A 26 0.86 7.23 -9.36
N PHE A 27 0.51 7.76 -8.18
CA PHE A 27 -0.23 7.03 -7.15
C PHE A 27 -1.63 6.60 -7.63
N ARG A 28 -2.37 7.51 -8.27
CA ARG A 28 -3.74 7.24 -8.76
C ARG A 28 -3.74 6.14 -9.81
N ARG A 29 -2.79 6.16 -10.75
CA ARG A 29 -2.64 5.15 -11.82
C ARG A 29 -1.98 3.85 -11.34
N SER A 30 -1.29 3.87 -10.20
CA SER A 30 -0.65 2.66 -9.67
C SER A 30 -1.67 1.59 -9.28
N GLY A 31 -1.35 0.34 -9.55
CA GLY A 31 -2.18 -0.80 -9.21
C GLY A 31 -1.46 -2.11 -9.52
N PHE A 32 -1.93 -3.20 -8.91
CA PHE A 32 -1.36 -4.51 -9.17
C PHE A 32 -1.92 -5.11 -10.46
N THR A 33 -1.09 -5.80 -11.22
CA THR A 33 -1.51 -6.50 -12.44
C THR A 33 -2.50 -7.62 -12.10
N LYS A 34 -3.70 -7.58 -12.67
CA LYS A 34 -4.78 -8.55 -12.44
C LYS A 34 -4.32 -10.01 -12.55
N SER A 35 -3.53 -10.34 -13.58
CA SER A 35 -3.03 -11.70 -13.82
C SER A 35 -2.05 -12.19 -12.74
N LYS A 36 -1.18 -11.32 -12.23
CA LYS A 36 -0.22 -11.65 -11.16
C LYS A 36 -0.94 -11.84 -9.84
N LEU A 37 -1.87 -10.94 -9.50
CA LEU A 37 -2.69 -11.06 -8.29
C LEU A 37 -3.51 -12.36 -8.29
N LYS A 38 -4.19 -12.67 -9.41
CA LYS A 38 -4.98 -13.89 -9.54
C LYS A 38 -4.14 -15.14 -9.26
N LYS A 39 -2.90 -15.19 -9.76
CA LYS A 39 -1.96 -16.30 -9.48
C LYS A 39 -1.59 -16.39 -7.99
N VAL A 40 -1.40 -15.27 -7.30
CA VAL A 40 -1.09 -15.25 -5.87
C VAL A 40 -2.30 -15.68 -5.04
N VAL A 41 -3.48 -15.12 -5.32
CA VAL A 41 -4.71 -15.45 -4.59
C VAL A 41 -5.10 -16.91 -4.79
N ALA A 42 -5.00 -17.44 -6.02
CA ALA A 42 -5.30 -18.85 -6.30
C ALA A 42 -4.40 -19.82 -5.52
N LYS A 43 -3.12 -19.46 -5.29
CA LYS A 43 -2.21 -20.26 -4.45
C LYS A 43 -2.61 -20.26 -2.97
N ILE A 44 -3.24 -19.20 -2.48
CA ILE A 44 -3.65 -19.06 -1.08
C ILE A 44 -4.97 -19.81 -0.83
N VAL A 45 -5.93 -19.73 -1.76
CA VAL A 45 -7.27 -20.34 -1.62
C VAL A 45 -7.30 -21.77 -2.18
N GLU A 46 -6.17 -22.47 -2.17
CA GLU A 46 -6.04 -23.87 -2.63
C GLU A 46 -6.72 -24.15 -3.99
N ASN A 47 -6.51 -23.25 -4.96
CA ASN A 47 -6.99 -23.40 -6.34
C ASN A 47 -8.53 -23.42 -6.50
N GLN A 48 -9.31 -22.97 -5.51
CA GLN A 48 -10.73 -22.69 -5.73
C GLN A 48 -10.92 -21.56 -6.75
N LYS A 49 -12.07 -21.52 -7.41
CA LYS A 49 -12.38 -20.54 -8.47
C LYS A 49 -12.37 -19.12 -7.90
N VAL A 50 -11.23 -18.43 -8.03
CA VAL A 50 -11.07 -17.06 -7.56
C VAL A 50 -11.93 -16.12 -8.42
N SER A 51 -12.94 -15.52 -7.78
CA SER A 51 -13.81 -14.54 -8.41
C SER A 51 -13.11 -13.21 -8.66
N GLU A 52 -13.60 -12.42 -9.62
CA GLU A 52 -12.99 -11.11 -9.94
C GLU A 52 -13.15 -10.11 -8.77
N GLU A 53 -14.26 -10.20 -8.03
CA GLU A 53 -14.55 -9.39 -6.85
C GLU A 53 -13.50 -9.59 -5.75
N ILE A 54 -13.09 -10.84 -5.51
CA ILE A 54 -12.03 -11.16 -4.53
C ILE A 54 -10.71 -10.50 -4.95
N ASN A 55 -10.35 -10.57 -6.23
CA ASN A 55 -9.13 -9.93 -6.73
C ASN A 55 -9.15 -8.41 -6.56
N ILE A 56 -10.32 -7.77 -6.76
CA ILE A 56 -10.49 -6.33 -6.55
C ILE A 56 -10.28 -5.99 -5.07
N VAL A 57 -10.91 -6.72 -4.15
CA VAL A 57 -10.78 -6.49 -2.71
C VAL A 57 -9.33 -6.69 -2.24
N VAL A 58 -8.69 -7.80 -2.63
CA VAL A 58 -7.29 -8.08 -2.28
C VAL A 58 -6.35 -7.01 -2.84
N SER A 59 -6.57 -6.56 -4.08
CA SER A 59 -5.80 -5.48 -4.69
C SER A 59 -5.93 -4.18 -3.90
N ALA A 60 -7.16 -3.83 -3.48
CA ALA A 60 -7.42 -2.64 -2.69
C ALA A 60 -6.73 -2.69 -1.32
N LEU A 61 -6.88 -3.81 -0.59
CA LEU A 61 -6.23 -4.01 0.71
C LEU A 61 -4.70 -3.97 0.60
N ALA A 62 -4.13 -4.62 -0.42
CA ALA A 62 -2.70 -4.58 -0.66
C ALA A 62 -2.21 -3.17 -0.98
N LYS A 63 -2.98 -2.38 -1.75
CA LYS A 63 -2.61 -1.00 -2.10
C LYS A 63 -2.68 -0.08 -0.89
N MET A 64 -3.70 -0.23 -0.03
CA MET A 64 -3.81 0.48 1.24
C MET A 64 -2.61 0.19 2.14
N PHE A 65 -2.27 -1.10 2.32
CA PHE A 65 -1.13 -1.51 3.14
C PHE A 65 0.20 -0.92 2.64
N VAL A 66 0.44 -0.91 1.33
CA VAL A 66 1.64 -0.29 0.76
C VAL A 66 1.65 1.23 0.99
N GLY A 67 0.48 1.87 0.94
CA GLY A 67 0.33 3.30 1.28
C GLY A 67 0.80 3.60 2.70
N ASP A 68 0.23 2.90 3.68
CA ASP A 68 0.57 3.06 5.09
C ASP A 68 2.06 2.81 5.36
N LEU A 69 2.62 1.78 4.71
CA LEU A 69 4.03 1.43 4.84
C LEU A 69 4.96 2.52 4.28
N VAL A 70 4.65 3.08 3.11
CA VAL A 70 5.46 4.13 2.47
C VAL A 70 5.33 5.45 3.22
N GLU A 71 4.14 5.79 3.71
CA GLU A 71 3.90 6.98 4.53
C GLU A 71 4.70 6.90 5.84
N THR A 72 4.58 5.79 6.56
CA THR A 72 5.35 5.56 7.80
C THR A 72 6.85 5.58 7.52
N ALA A 73 7.31 5.01 6.40
CA ALA A 73 8.72 5.04 6.03
C ALA A 73 9.23 6.46 5.71
N ARG A 74 8.37 7.35 5.18
CA ARG A 74 8.70 8.76 5.03
C ARG A 74 8.80 9.47 6.37
N VAL A 75 7.93 9.16 7.32
CA VAL A 75 8.02 9.69 8.70
C VAL A 75 9.34 9.28 9.36
N VAL A 76 9.69 7.98 9.33
CA VAL A 76 10.97 7.47 9.85
C VAL A 76 12.16 8.18 9.22
N MET A 77 12.11 8.40 7.91
CA MET A 77 13.17 9.06 7.17
C MET A 77 13.36 10.52 7.61
N THR A 78 12.27 11.25 7.84
CA THR A 78 12.29 12.62 8.37
C THR A 78 12.84 12.67 9.79
N GLU A 79 12.42 11.75 10.67
CA GLU A 79 12.92 11.65 12.04
C GLU A 79 14.43 11.35 12.10
N TRP A 80 14.93 10.55 11.16
CA TRP A 80 16.35 10.22 11.06
C TRP A 80 17.15 11.24 10.26
N GLN A 81 16.53 12.36 9.84
CA GLN A 81 17.15 13.44 9.07
C GLN A 81 17.82 12.93 7.77
N HIS A 82 17.29 11.86 7.20
CA HIS A 82 17.77 11.30 5.96
C HIS A 82 17.07 11.98 4.77
N THR A 83 17.78 12.19 3.67
CA THR A 83 17.26 12.80 2.44
C THR A 83 17.37 11.83 1.24
N GLY A 84 16.61 12.11 0.17
CA GLY A 84 16.61 11.30 -1.05
C GLY A 84 15.56 10.16 -1.11
N PRO A 85 15.89 9.00 -1.72
CA PRO A 85 14.97 7.88 -1.86
C PRO A 85 14.80 7.08 -0.55
N ILE A 86 13.66 6.43 -0.40
CA ILE A 86 13.39 5.57 0.76
C ILE A 86 14.33 4.36 0.71
N ARG A 87 15.09 4.15 1.78
CA ARG A 87 16.05 3.04 1.91
C ARG A 87 15.42 1.82 2.60
N PRO A 88 15.97 0.60 2.42
CA PRO A 88 15.46 -0.59 3.08
C PRO A 88 15.37 -0.50 4.60
N CYS A 89 16.27 0.25 5.25
CA CYS A 89 16.22 0.47 6.70
C CYS A 89 14.95 1.22 7.14
N HIS A 90 14.49 2.21 6.36
CA HIS A 90 13.28 2.97 6.66
C HIS A 90 12.03 2.08 6.55
N ILE A 91 11.98 1.21 5.53
CA ILE A 91 10.88 0.26 5.34
C ILE A 91 10.81 -0.76 6.47
N LYS A 92 11.96 -1.29 6.92
CA LYS A 92 12.02 -2.25 8.03
C LYS A 92 11.51 -1.62 9.32
N GLU A 93 11.93 -0.40 9.62
CA GLU A 93 11.47 0.32 10.80
C GLU A 93 9.99 0.70 10.71
N ALA A 94 9.53 1.17 9.54
CA ALA A 94 8.12 1.43 9.30
C ALA A 94 7.25 0.18 9.53
N TYR A 95 7.68 -0.96 9.01
CA TYR A 95 6.99 -2.23 9.24
C TYR A 95 6.98 -2.62 10.72
N ARG A 96 8.09 -2.40 11.44
CA ARG A 96 8.17 -2.63 12.90
C ARG A 96 7.13 -1.79 13.65
N ARG A 97 6.99 -0.50 13.33
CA ARG A 97 6.01 0.41 13.94
C ARG A 97 4.58 -0.02 13.65
N LEU A 98 4.26 -0.28 12.38
CA LEU A 98 2.93 -0.77 11.98
C LEU A 98 2.55 -2.08 12.69
N LYS A 99 3.53 -2.96 12.93
CA LYS A 99 3.32 -4.20 13.68
C LYS A 99 2.96 -3.96 15.15
N LEU A 100 3.61 -2.99 15.78
CA LEU A 100 3.32 -2.60 17.16
C LEU A 100 1.96 -1.92 17.29
N GLU A 101 1.56 -1.12 16.29
CA GLU A 101 0.24 -0.49 16.22
C GLU A 101 -0.89 -1.48 15.89
N GLY A 102 -0.57 -2.73 15.57
CA GLY A 102 -1.56 -3.75 15.18
C GLY A 102 -2.16 -3.53 13.78
N LYS A 103 -1.56 -2.65 12.96
CA LYS A 103 -1.99 -2.36 11.59
C LYS A 103 -1.46 -3.37 10.56
N THR A 104 -0.59 -4.29 10.97
CA THR A 104 -0.13 -5.39 10.10
C THR A 104 -0.99 -6.64 10.29
N PHE A 105 -1.17 -7.41 9.22
CA PHE A 105 -1.76 -8.74 9.28
C PHE A 105 -1.00 -9.64 10.28
N LYS A 106 -1.69 -10.14 11.31
CA LYS A 106 -1.11 -11.08 12.27
C LYS A 106 -0.98 -12.45 11.61
N ARG A 107 0.20 -13.06 11.71
CA ARG A 107 0.37 -14.46 11.34
C ARG A 107 -0.41 -15.32 12.32
N THR A 108 -1.34 -16.11 11.80
CA THR A 108 -2.10 -17.10 12.57
C THR A 108 -1.28 -18.36 12.86
N VAL A 109 -0.27 -18.65 12.02
CA VAL A 109 0.65 -19.77 12.20
C VAL A 109 1.99 -19.29 12.77
N PRO A 110 2.55 -19.96 13.80
CA PRO A 110 3.91 -19.70 14.26
C PRO A 110 4.92 -19.93 13.13
N PRO A 111 6.05 -19.20 13.09
CA PRO A 111 7.13 -19.52 12.17
C PRO A 111 7.62 -20.95 12.45
N LEU A 112 7.74 -21.76 11.40
CA LEU A 112 8.19 -23.16 11.50
C LEU A 112 9.62 -23.29 12.02
N PHE A 113 10.41 -22.21 11.99
CA PHE A 113 11.80 -22.19 12.44
C PHE A 113 12.08 -20.92 13.25
N ARG A 114 12.85 -21.10 14.33
CA ARG A 114 13.23 -20.08 15.31
C ARG A 114 14.63 -19.55 15.03
#